data_AF-A0A3M7MRT8-F1
#
_entry.id   AF-A0A3M7MRT8-F1
#
_cell.length_a   1.000
_cell.length_b   1.000
_cell.length_c   1.000
_cell.angle_alpha   90.00
_cell.angle_beta   90.00
_cell.angle_gamma   90.00
#
_symmetry.space_group_name_H-M   'P 1'
#
loop_
_entity.id
_entity.type
_entity.pdbx_description
1 polymer ?
#
loop_
_entity_poly.entity_id
_entity_poly.type
_entity_poly.pdbx_seq_one_letter_code
_entity_poly.pdbx_strand_id
1 'polypeptide(L)'
;MLVKLANLNQLPEDKLISILSQPEKARIRTKSGEGLPASSPQYLTVPANMSRLGNAYLTDQICVIDFGESFPFSSPPADLGTPQHYLWPEVLLGQEHAIGLGCDLCALGCTLFEIWEQILLFYMIPDKDELLAEMVRFFGIPPQMWWDKWEARKNFFDD
;
A
#
# COMPACT_ATOMS: atom_id res chain seq x y z
N MET A 1 -2.94 1.24 -11.80
CA MET A 1 -2.53 2.37 -12.67
C MET A 1 -2.71 3.65 -11.87
N LEU A 2 -1.63 4.36 -11.56
CA LEU A 2 -1.64 5.63 -10.80
C LEU A 2 -1.79 6.87 -11.70
N VAL A 3 -2.18 6.64 -12.96
CA VAL A 3 -2.37 7.70 -13.95
C VAL A 3 -3.73 8.33 -13.72
N LYS A 4 -3.75 9.65 -13.64
CA LYS A 4 -4.97 10.42 -13.54
C LYS A 4 -5.79 10.23 -14.82
N LEU A 5 -7.06 9.90 -14.64
CA LEU A 5 -8.02 9.74 -15.72
C LEU A 5 -8.64 11.10 -16.06
N ALA A 6 -8.79 11.39 -17.36
CA ALA A 6 -9.46 12.59 -17.84
C ALA A 6 -10.81 12.25 -18.45
N ASN A 7 -11.83 13.06 -18.13
CA ASN A 7 -13.15 13.05 -18.76
C ASN A 7 -13.94 11.73 -18.66
N LEU A 8 -13.42 10.71 -17.98
CA LEU A 8 -14.10 9.42 -17.83
C LEU A 8 -15.40 9.56 -17.03
N ASN A 9 -15.40 10.43 -16.01
CA ASN A 9 -16.56 10.75 -15.18
C ASN A 9 -17.66 11.54 -15.92
N GLN A 10 -17.36 12.04 -17.12
CA GLN A 10 -18.32 12.76 -17.96
C GLN A 10 -18.98 11.85 -19.00
N LEU A 11 -18.50 10.60 -19.15
CA LEU A 11 -19.08 9.66 -20.09
C LEU A 11 -20.41 9.14 -19.55
N PRO A 12 -21.44 9.02 -20.41
CA PRO A 12 -22.63 8.27 -20.06
C PRO A 12 -22.29 6.77 -19.96
N GLU A 13 -23.06 6.06 -19.14
CA GLU A 13 -22.79 4.67 -18.74
C GLU A 13 -22.67 3.72 -19.94
N ASP A 14 -23.52 3.88 -20.96
CA ASP A 14 -23.50 3.09 -22.19
C ASP A 14 -22.16 3.22 -22.94
N LYS A 15 -21.60 4.43 -22.97
CA LYS A 15 -20.28 4.68 -23.58
C LYS A 15 -19.17 4.06 -22.75
N LEU A 16 -19.22 4.20 -21.43
CA LEU A 16 -18.24 3.58 -20.54
C LEU A 16 -18.21 2.06 -20.70
N ILE A 17 -19.38 1.43 -20.71
CA ILE A 17 -19.55 -0.01 -20.94
C ILE A 17 -19.07 -0.41 -22.33
N SER A 18 -19.30 0.41 -23.36
CA SER A 18 -18.80 0.11 -24.71
C SER A 18 -17.27 0.02 -24.78
N ILE A 19 -16.57 0.80 -23.93
CA ILE A 19 -15.11 0.83 -23.86
C ILE A 19 -14.58 -0.30 -22.96
N LEU A 20 -15.09 -0.39 -21.73
CA LEU A 20 -14.59 -1.32 -20.72
C LEU A 20 -15.20 -2.73 -20.83
N SER A 21 -16.24 -2.89 -21.66
CA SER A 21 -17.14 -4.04 -21.72
C SER A 21 -18.06 -4.20 -20.51
N GLN A 22 -19.04 -5.09 -20.66
CA GLN A 22 -19.98 -5.42 -19.59
C GLN A 22 -19.22 -5.97 -18.37
N PRO A 23 -19.59 -5.55 -17.14
CA PRO A 23 -19.00 -6.07 -15.93
C PRO A 23 -19.14 -7.59 -15.87
N GLU A 24 -18.01 -8.28 -15.83
CA GLU A 24 -17.98 -9.72 -15.67
C GLU A 24 -18.26 -10.09 -14.21
N LYS A 25 -19.17 -11.05 -14.00
CA LYS A 25 -19.58 -11.47 -12.66
C LYS A 25 -19.09 -12.89 -12.39
N ALA A 26 -18.28 -13.05 -11.36
CA ALA A 26 -17.86 -14.35 -10.84
C ALA A 26 -18.81 -14.78 -9.72
N ARG A 27 -19.53 -15.90 -9.90
CA ARG A 27 -20.47 -16.40 -8.88
C ARG A 27 -19.71 -16.96 -7.68
N ILE A 28 -20.09 -16.53 -6.48
CA ILE A 28 -19.50 -17.03 -5.25
C ILE A 28 -20.10 -18.41 -4.93
N ARG A 29 -19.26 -19.32 -4.45
CA ARG A 29 -19.68 -20.63 -3.93
C ARG A 29 -18.94 -20.89 -2.63
N THR A 30 -19.63 -21.54 -1.70
CA THR A 30 -18.99 -22.04 -0.47
C THR A 30 -18.07 -23.20 -0.83
N LYS A 31 -16.98 -23.38 -0.07
CA LYS A 31 -16.09 -24.54 -0.24
C LYS A 31 -16.83 -25.86 0.04
N SER A 32 -17.84 -25.84 0.93
CA SER A 32 -18.69 -27.00 1.26
C SER A 32 -19.72 -27.31 0.16
N GLY A 33 -20.01 -26.39 -0.76
CA GLY A 33 -21.05 -26.54 -1.79
C GLY A 33 -22.47 -26.20 -1.30
N GLU A 34 -22.63 -25.83 -0.03
CA GLU A 34 -23.90 -25.38 0.54
C GLU A 34 -24.29 -23.98 0.02
N GLY A 35 -25.57 -23.64 0.18
CA GLY A 35 -26.11 -22.34 -0.18
C GLY A 35 -25.41 -21.20 0.58
N LEU A 36 -25.24 -20.06 -0.09
CA LEU A 36 -24.70 -18.86 0.54
C LEU A 36 -25.70 -18.31 1.58
N PRO A 37 -25.23 -17.82 2.75
CA PRO A 37 -26.06 -17.06 3.67
C PRO A 37 -26.76 -15.88 2.97
N ALA A 38 -27.94 -15.49 3.45
CA ALA A 38 -28.71 -14.40 2.86
C ALA A 38 -27.97 -13.05 2.85
N SER A 39 -27.06 -12.85 3.80
CA SER A 39 -26.21 -11.65 3.91
C SER A 39 -24.96 -11.70 3.02
N SER A 40 -24.68 -12.81 2.36
CA SER A 40 -23.48 -12.96 1.53
C SER A 40 -23.72 -12.48 0.09
N PRO A 41 -22.74 -11.76 -0.51
CA PRO A 41 -22.81 -11.41 -1.92
C PRO A 41 -22.90 -12.67 -2.78
N GLN A 42 -23.80 -12.66 -3.76
CA GLN A 42 -24.03 -13.81 -4.64
C GLN A 42 -22.99 -13.91 -5.77
N TYR A 43 -22.32 -12.79 -6.05
CA TYR A 43 -21.28 -12.68 -7.07
C TYR A 43 -20.27 -11.60 -6.66
N LEU A 44 -19.08 -11.72 -7.21
CA LEU A 44 -18.08 -10.65 -7.27
C LEU A 44 -18.06 -10.10 -8.69
N THR A 45 -17.70 -8.83 -8.83
CA THR A 45 -17.43 -8.23 -10.13
C THR A 45 -15.94 -8.30 -10.37
N VAL A 46 -15.54 -8.86 -11.51
CA VAL A 46 -14.12 -8.92 -11.91
C VAL A 46 -13.64 -7.49 -12.19
N PRO A 47 -12.41 -7.12 -11.79
CA PRO A 47 -11.85 -5.81 -12.12
C PRO A 47 -11.89 -5.54 -13.62
N ALA A 48 -12.34 -4.34 -14.00
CA ALA A 48 -12.37 -3.94 -15.40
C ALA A 48 -10.95 -3.90 -15.98
N ASN A 49 -10.82 -4.32 -17.24
CA ASN A 49 -9.53 -4.21 -17.92
C ASN A 49 -9.28 -2.77 -18.36
N MET A 50 -8.54 -2.03 -17.52
CA MET A 50 -8.22 -0.62 -17.75
C MET A 50 -7.32 -0.38 -18.96
N SER A 51 -6.64 -1.40 -19.53
CA SER A 51 -5.86 -1.23 -20.76
C SER A 51 -6.73 -0.99 -22.01
N ARG A 52 -8.05 -1.20 -21.89
CA ARG A 52 -9.02 -0.88 -22.95
C ARG A 52 -9.32 0.61 -23.05
N LEU A 53 -8.94 1.40 -22.04
CA LEU A 53 -9.01 2.85 -22.13
C LEU A 53 -7.95 3.33 -23.13
N GLY A 54 -8.41 4.00 -24.19
CA GLY A 54 -7.51 4.66 -25.13
C GLY A 54 -6.85 5.89 -24.51
N ASN A 55 -5.81 6.39 -25.19
CA ASN A 55 -5.05 7.58 -24.80
C ASN A 55 -5.90 8.84 -24.56
N ALA A 56 -7.13 8.89 -25.09
CA ALA A 56 -8.06 10.00 -24.87
C ALA A 56 -8.49 10.16 -23.39
N TYR A 57 -8.38 9.10 -22.58
CA TYR A 57 -8.80 9.10 -21.17
C TYR A 57 -7.64 9.01 -20.18
N LEU A 58 -6.43 8.78 -20.69
CA LEU A 58 -5.20 8.72 -19.91
C LEU A 58 -4.51 10.08 -19.99
N THR A 59 -3.98 10.54 -18.87
CA THR A 59 -3.14 11.75 -18.85
C THR A 59 -1.68 11.38 -18.64
N ASP A 60 -0.80 12.35 -18.74
CA ASP A 60 0.60 12.27 -18.31
C ASP A 60 0.78 12.62 -16.82
N GLN A 61 -0.32 12.86 -16.09
CA GLN A 61 -0.31 13.21 -14.68
C GLN A 61 -0.50 11.98 -13.81
N ILE A 62 0.24 11.93 -12.71
CA ILE A 62 0.01 10.98 -11.62
C ILE A 62 -0.88 11.63 -10.55
N CYS A 63 -1.66 10.82 -9.84
CA CYS A 63 -2.35 11.27 -8.65
C CYS A 63 -2.27 10.23 -7.54
N VAL A 64 -2.15 10.70 -6.29
CA VAL A 64 -2.32 9.85 -5.12
C VAL A 64 -3.79 9.46 -5.02
N ILE A 65 -4.04 8.18 -4.79
CA ILE A 65 -5.37 7.58 -4.67
C ILE A 65 -5.42 6.76 -3.38
N ASP A 66 -6.59 6.18 -3.11
CA ASP A 66 -6.80 5.26 -1.98
C ASP A 66 -6.53 5.90 -0.61
N PHE A 67 -7.34 6.89 -0.27
CA PHE A 67 -7.32 7.56 1.03
C PHE A 67 -8.05 6.76 2.13
N GLY A 68 -8.28 5.46 1.93
CA GLY A 68 -9.02 4.59 2.87
C GLY A 68 -8.37 4.52 4.26
N GLU A 69 -7.05 4.60 4.31
CA GLU A 69 -6.24 4.59 5.54
C GLU A 69 -5.73 5.99 5.93
N SER A 70 -6.26 7.05 5.33
CA SER A 70 -5.86 8.42 5.68
C SER A 70 -6.50 8.89 7.00
N PHE A 71 -5.77 9.73 7.75
CA PHE A 71 -6.23 10.26 9.03
C PHE A 71 -5.87 11.74 9.22
N PRO A 72 -6.62 12.50 10.02
CA PRO A 72 -6.25 13.85 10.38
C PRO A 72 -4.97 13.87 11.23
N PHE A 73 -4.07 14.82 10.96
CA PHE A 73 -2.82 14.98 11.71
C PHE A 73 -3.03 15.11 13.24
N SER A 74 -4.14 15.72 13.65
CA SER A 74 -4.49 15.91 15.07
C SER A 74 -5.00 14.64 15.76
N SER A 75 -5.21 13.56 15.01
CA SER A 75 -5.81 12.32 15.52
C SER A 75 -5.16 11.09 14.84
N PRO A 76 -3.85 10.88 15.04
CA PRO A 76 -3.17 9.71 14.49
C PRO A 76 -3.78 8.41 15.07
N PRO A 77 -3.90 7.35 14.25
CA PRO A 77 -4.34 6.05 14.73
C PRO A 77 -3.26 5.39 15.60
N ALA A 78 -3.62 4.29 16.26
CA ALA A 78 -2.67 3.49 17.02
C ALA A 78 -1.71 2.68 16.13
N ASP A 79 -2.13 2.38 14.89
CA ASP A 79 -1.38 1.61 13.91
C ASP A 79 -1.69 2.10 12.49
N LEU A 80 -0.79 1.79 11.54
CA LEU A 80 -0.93 2.11 10.13
C LEU A 80 -1.27 0.86 9.32
N GLY A 81 -2.25 0.98 8.42
CA GLY A 81 -2.51 -0.03 7.38
C GLY A 81 -1.43 -0.11 6.29
N THR A 82 -0.35 0.67 6.41
CA THR A 82 0.76 0.72 5.46
C THR A 82 1.55 -0.59 5.48
N PRO A 83 1.89 -1.18 4.31
CA PRO A 83 2.70 -2.39 4.29
C PRO A 83 4.07 -2.19 4.97
N GLN A 84 4.53 -3.21 5.68
CA GLN A 84 5.71 -3.15 6.56
C GLN A 84 6.99 -2.61 5.88
N HIS A 85 7.20 -2.90 4.59
CA HIS A 85 8.38 -2.45 3.83
C HIS A 85 8.38 -0.95 3.48
N TYR A 86 7.26 -0.26 3.70
CA TYR A 86 7.14 1.20 3.60
C TYR A 86 7.15 1.89 4.99
N LEU A 87 7.19 1.13 6.08
CA LEU A 87 7.31 1.67 7.43
C LEU A 87 8.77 2.00 7.74
N TRP A 88 9.00 2.97 8.63
CA TRP A 88 10.33 3.37 9.08
C TRP A 88 10.63 2.83 10.50
N PRO A 89 11.91 2.83 10.96
CA PRO A 89 12.29 2.26 12.24
C PRO A 89 11.50 2.78 13.44
N GLU A 90 11.15 4.07 13.50
CA GLU A 90 10.38 4.62 14.60
C GLU A 90 8.99 4.01 14.74
N VAL A 91 8.34 3.66 13.62
CA VAL A 91 7.04 2.99 13.63
C VAL A 91 7.21 1.53 14.02
N LEU A 92 8.18 0.83 13.41
CA LEU A 92 8.47 -0.59 13.69
C LEU A 92 8.92 -0.83 15.15
N LEU A 93 9.60 0.15 15.75
CA LEU A 93 10.05 0.14 17.13
C LEU A 93 9.00 0.69 18.11
N GLY A 94 7.83 1.12 17.63
CA GLY A 94 6.75 1.63 18.48
C GLY A 94 7.16 2.87 19.27
N GLN A 95 7.88 3.81 18.66
CA GLN A 95 8.24 5.06 19.31
C GLN A 95 6.99 5.92 19.54
N GLU A 96 7.01 6.69 20.62
CA GLU A 96 5.93 7.63 20.92
C GLU A 96 5.86 8.68 19.81
N HIS A 97 4.64 8.98 19.34
CA HIS A 97 4.39 9.91 18.24
C HIS A 97 5.09 9.55 16.91
N ALA A 98 5.40 8.28 16.68
CA ALA A 98 6.01 7.82 15.42
C ALA A 98 5.09 7.98 14.20
N ILE A 99 3.76 7.86 14.40
CA ILE A 99 2.78 7.95 13.32
C ILE A 99 2.48 9.42 13.01
N GLY A 100 2.82 9.87 11.81
CA GLY A 100 2.60 11.24 11.35
C GLY A 100 3.11 11.47 9.94
N LEU A 101 3.39 12.73 9.58
CA LEU A 101 3.84 13.13 8.24
C LEU A 101 5.13 12.44 7.80
N GLY A 102 5.99 12.05 8.75
CA GLY A 102 7.21 11.31 8.47
C GLY A 102 6.95 9.98 7.76
N CYS A 103 5.83 9.31 8.08
CA CYS A 103 5.47 8.04 7.47
C CYS A 103 5.24 8.19 5.95
N ASP A 104 4.55 9.25 5.52
CA ASP A 104 4.32 9.51 4.10
C ASP A 104 5.63 9.87 3.36
N LEU A 105 6.54 10.59 4.01
CA LEU A 105 7.85 10.92 3.45
C LEU A 105 8.72 9.67 3.27
N CYS A 106 8.69 8.76 4.24
CA CYS A 106 9.40 7.48 4.17
C CYS A 106 8.82 6.57 3.08
N ALA A 107 7.49 6.45 3.02
CA ALA A 107 6.81 5.71 1.97
C ALA A 107 7.14 6.27 0.58
N LEU A 108 7.13 7.60 0.43
CA LEU A 108 7.53 8.27 -0.81
C LEU A 108 8.99 7.95 -1.19
N GLY A 109 9.92 7.95 -0.23
CA GLY A 109 11.31 7.58 -0.46
C GLY A 109 11.46 6.16 -1.00
N CYS A 110 10.79 5.19 -0.36
CA CYS A 110 10.75 3.80 -0.83
C CYS A 110 10.13 3.68 -2.23
N THR A 111 9.02 4.38 -2.50
CA THR A 111 8.38 4.38 -3.82
C THR A 111 9.27 4.96 -4.90
N LEU A 112 9.98 6.06 -4.63
CA LEU A 112 10.91 6.66 -5.61
C LEU A 112 12.07 5.71 -5.93
N PHE A 113 12.64 5.06 -4.90
CA PHE A 113 13.66 4.04 -5.09
C PHE A 113 13.14 2.89 -5.97
N GLU A 114 11.95 2.37 -5.68
CA GLU A 114 11.35 1.28 -6.46
C GLU A 114 11.11 1.67 -7.92
N ILE A 115 10.66 2.91 -8.17
CA ILE A 115 10.47 3.40 -9.54
C ILE A 115 11.81 3.46 -10.29
N TRP A 116 12.90 3.85 -9.63
CA TRP A 116 14.20 3.97 -10.29
C TRP A 116 14.89 2.63 -10.48
N GLU A 117 14.94 1.81 -9.44
CA GLU A 117 15.70 0.54 -9.43
C GLU A 117 14.85 -0.65 -9.90
N GLN A 118 13.54 -0.47 -10.08
CA GLN A 118 12.58 -1.52 -10.45
C GLN A 118 12.57 -2.70 -9.45
N ILE A 119 12.94 -2.43 -8.18
CA ILE A 119 12.95 -3.37 -7.07
C ILE A 119 12.59 -2.65 -5.77
N LEU A 120 11.87 -3.32 -4.87
CA LEU A 120 11.59 -2.78 -3.53
C LEU A 120 12.90 -2.51 -2.78
N LEU A 121 12.98 -1.36 -2.11
CA LEU A 121 14.12 -1.03 -1.23
C LEU A 121 14.35 -2.12 -0.19
N PHE A 122 13.27 -2.65 0.39
CA PHE A 122 13.27 -3.78 1.30
C PHE A 122 12.36 -4.88 0.76
N TYR A 123 12.93 -5.79 -0.04
CA TYR A 123 12.18 -6.84 -0.73
C TYR A 123 12.05 -8.11 0.11
N MET A 124 10.81 -8.56 0.35
CA MET A 124 10.49 -9.89 0.91
C MET A 124 11.12 -10.19 2.28
N ILE A 125 11.16 -9.20 3.18
CA ILE A 125 11.63 -9.37 4.56
C ILE A 125 10.41 -9.41 5.50
N PRO A 126 9.89 -10.62 5.84
CA PRO A 126 8.69 -10.73 6.66
C PRO A 126 8.96 -10.43 8.12
N ASP A 127 10.16 -10.73 8.62
CA ASP A 127 10.50 -10.51 10.01
C ASP A 127 10.83 -9.04 10.27
N LYS A 128 10.26 -8.51 11.35
CA LYS A 128 10.38 -7.11 11.73
C LYS A 128 11.81 -6.75 12.13
N ASP A 129 12.47 -7.64 12.87
CA ASP A 129 13.82 -7.40 13.39
C ASP A 129 14.86 -7.57 12.27
N GLU A 130 14.66 -8.52 11.34
CA GLU A 130 15.44 -8.59 10.10
C GLU A 130 15.31 -7.32 9.25
N LEU A 131 14.09 -6.79 9.11
CA LEU A 131 13.86 -5.54 8.36
C LEU A 131 14.57 -4.36 9.01
N LEU A 132 14.49 -4.23 10.34
CA LEU A 132 15.20 -3.21 11.10
C LEU A 132 16.72 -3.35 10.94
N ALA A 133 17.25 -4.58 10.92
CA ALA A 133 18.67 -4.82 10.69
C ALA A 133 19.10 -4.36 9.28
N GLU A 134 18.31 -4.64 8.25
CA GLU A 134 18.58 -4.15 6.89
C GLU A 134 18.50 -2.62 6.80
N MET A 135 17.52 -1.99 7.46
CA MET A 135 17.44 -0.53 7.54
C MET A 135 18.69 0.07 8.19
N VAL A 136 19.21 -0.55 9.26
CA VAL A 136 20.43 -0.10 9.94
C VAL A 136 21.67 -0.29 9.05
N ARG A 137 21.76 -1.40 8.32
CA ARG A 137 22.86 -1.65 7.37
C ARG A 137 22.87 -0.63 6.25
N PHE A 138 21.70 -0.20 5.79
CA PHE A 138 21.57 0.73 4.67
C PHE A 138 21.71 2.20 5.09
N PHE A 139 21.07 2.61 6.18
CA PHE A 139 20.99 4.01 6.62
C PHE A 139 21.90 4.35 7.81
N GLY A 140 22.48 3.34 8.46
CA GLY A 140 23.26 3.49 9.68
C GLY A 140 22.41 3.35 10.95
N ILE A 141 23.08 3.52 12.09
CA ILE A 141 22.49 3.35 13.41
C ILE A 141 21.45 4.49 13.65
N PRO A 142 20.21 4.16 14.05
CA PRO A 142 19.18 5.15 14.38
C PRO A 142 19.57 5.96 15.64
N PRO A 143 18.81 7.01 15.99
CA PRO A 143 18.97 7.69 17.28
C PRO A 143 19.13 6.70 18.45
N GLN A 144 20.07 6.97 19.35
CA GLN A 144 20.45 6.05 20.44
C GLN A 144 19.25 5.56 21.26
N MET A 145 18.26 6.41 21.50
CA MET A 145 17.06 6.05 22.26
C MET A 145 16.21 4.97 21.56
N TRP A 146 16.26 4.88 20.23
CA TRP A 146 15.58 3.85 19.44
C TRP A 146 16.43 2.58 19.40
N TRP A 147 17.75 2.77 19.22
CA TRP A 147 18.73 1.68 19.25
C TRP A 147 18.65 0.88 20.55
N ASP A 148 18.64 1.57 21.69
CA ASP A 148 18.62 0.95 23.01
C ASP A 148 17.34 0.16 23.27
N LYS A 149 16.19 0.65 22.76
CA LYS A 149 14.88 -0.02 22.87
C LYS A 149 14.76 -1.29 22.04
N TRP A 150 15.59 -1.45 21.01
CA TRP A 150 15.56 -2.61 20.14
C TRP A 150 16.38 -3.76 20.74
N GLU A 151 15.77 -4.57 21.61
CA GLU A 151 16.50 -5.65 22.31
C GLU A 151 17.02 -6.75 21.37
N ALA A 152 16.28 -7.06 20.31
CA ALA A 152 16.64 -8.10 19.35
C ALA A 152 17.86 -7.73 18.47
N ARG A 153 18.31 -6.46 18.49
CA ARG A 153 19.49 -5.99 17.74
C ARG A 153 20.75 -6.81 17.99
N LYS A 154 20.89 -7.35 19.21
CA LYS A 154 22.05 -8.16 19.65
C LYS A 154 22.21 -9.45 18.85
N ASN A 155 21.17 -9.87 18.13
CA ASN A 155 21.22 -11.00 17.20
C ASN A 155 21.85 -10.64 15.84
N PHE A 156 22.00 -9.35 15.55
CA PHE A 156 22.40 -8.84 14.23
C PHE A 156 23.69 -8.01 14.24
N PHE A 157 24.04 -7.42 15.39
CA PHE A 157 25.17 -6.52 15.55
C PHE A 157 25.94 -6.84 16.84
N ASP A 158 27.26 -6.81 16.77
CA ASP A 158 28.13 -6.87 17.94
C ASP A 158 28.18 -5.47 18.57
N ASP A 159 27.64 -5.34 19.79
CA ASP A 159 27.71 -4.13 20.63
C ASP A 159 29.11 -3.97 21.27
#